data_AF-A0A329RVL9-F1
#
_entry.id   AF-A0A329RVL9-F1
#
_cell.length_a   1.000
_cell.length_b   1.000
_cell.length_c   1.000
_cell.angle_alpha   90.00
_cell.angle_beta   90.00
_cell.angle_gamma   90.00
#
_symmetry.space_group_name_H-M   'P 1'
#
loop_
_entity.id
_entity.type
_entity.pdbx_description
1 polymer ?
#
loop_
_entity_poly.entity_id
_entity_poly.type
_entity_poly.pdbx_seq_one_letter_code
_entity_poly.pdbx_strand_id
1 'polypeptide(L)'
;MISRVGLTAAAKSGAVSRALSTSASETYSFVQARADYREEIASLRKNFIEEEKRRREKLARDAEAQRQKIMKAKAARLEIKRQQQAIRAKEVAREKAIHDEKVRKYFAEKVVVRQERNAEVERRREALVASLRQQSAKWTTEENYSEKLKEDVFVYSPQQISARGSFDPSSTSGSAVSWLEKLQRMKPAGVHDSSDEAAASAVASAADEEDATTYVSSDDDDVEVSTPKEDK
;
A
#
# COMPACT_ATOMS: atom_id res chain seq x y z
N MET A 1 60.27 60.06 6.24
CA MET A 1 61.57 60.77 6.04
C MET A 1 62.17 60.27 4.74
N ILE A 2 62.27 61.10 3.70
CA ILE A 2 63.03 60.81 2.47
C ILE A 2 63.79 62.09 2.11
N SER A 3 65.05 61.94 1.73
CA SER A 3 66.05 63.02 1.81
C SER A 3 65.95 64.05 0.68
N ARG A 4 66.15 65.33 1.01
CA ARG A 4 66.34 66.41 0.03
C ARG A 4 67.83 66.49 -0.34
N VAL A 5 68.18 66.06 -1.55
CA VAL A 5 69.48 66.40 -2.16
C VAL A 5 69.26 67.62 -3.07
N GLY A 6 69.82 68.76 -2.68
CA GLY A 6 69.86 69.94 -3.53
C GLY A 6 71.03 69.85 -4.50
N LEU A 7 70.79 70.17 -5.77
CA LEU A 7 71.82 70.42 -6.77
C LEU A 7 71.59 71.80 -7.37
N THR A 8 72.57 72.67 -7.18
CA THR A 8 72.52 74.09 -7.53
C THR A 8 73.23 74.38 -8.86
N ALA A 9 72.75 75.43 -9.53
CA ALA A 9 73.47 76.27 -10.50
C ALA A 9 73.90 75.66 -11.85
N ALA A 10 73.32 76.20 -12.93
CA ALA A 10 74.10 76.95 -13.94
C ALA A 10 73.14 77.70 -14.89
N ALA A 11 72.88 78.99 -14.63
CA ALA A 11 72.11 79.82 -15.55
C ALA A 11 72.99 80.27 -16.74
N LYS A 12 73.00 79.52 -17.84
CA LYS A 12 73.58 79.97 -19.11
C LYS A 12 72.58 80.89 -19.82
N SER A 13 72.63 82.18 -19.51
CA SER A 13 71.86 83.20 -20.24
C SER A 13 72.39 83.33 -21.68
N GLY A 14 71.51 83.21 -22.67
CA GLY A 14 71.85 83.37 -24.09
C GLY A 14 70.85 82.68 -25.02
N ALA A 15 70.07 83.48 -25.76
CA ALA A 15 69.25 83.06 -26.92
C ALA A 15 68.09 82.07 -26.69
N VAL A 16 67.12 82.38 -25.80
CA VAL A 16 65.85 81.61 -25.67
C VAL A 16 64.57 82.45 -25.83
N SER A 17 64.65 83.79 -25.82
CA SER A 17 63.49 84.67 -25.68
C SER A 17 62.45 84.63 -26.81
N ARG A 18 62.75 84.04 -27.98
CA ARG A 18 61.78 83.90 -29.09
C ARG A 18 61.14 82.51 -29.20
N ALA A 19 61.74 81.47 -28.61
CA ALA A 19 61.18 80.11 -28.58
C ALA A 19 60.22 79.88 -27.40
N LEU A 20 60.33 80.69 -26.35
CA LEU A 20 59.43 80.66 -25.18
C LEU A 20 58.00 81.10 -25.49
N SER A 21 57.77 81.94 -26.51
CA SER A 21 56.44 82.51 -26.76
C SER A 21 55.48 81.58 -27.50
N THR A 22 55.98 80.64 -28.32
CA THR A 22 55.14 79.63 -29.00
C THR A 22 54.95 78.39 -28.13
N SER A 23 56.01 77.95 -27.44
CA SER A 23 55.94 76.86 -26.47
C SER A 23 55.02 77.16 -25.28
N ALA A 24 54.91 78.43 -24.84
CA ALA A 24 53.93 78.83 -23.84
C ALA A 24 52.47 78.67 -24.31
N SER A 25 52.16 79.00 -25.58
CA SER A 25 50.81 78.80 -26.13
C SER A 25 50.48 77.33 -26.38
N GLU A 26 51.46 76.53 -26.84
CA GLU A 26 51.30 75.08 -27.06
C GLU A 26 51.18 74.29 -25.75
N THR A 27 51.92 74.68 -24.71
CA THR A 27 51.75 74.06 -23.38
C THR A 27 50.43 74.43 -22.74
N TYR A 28 49.92 75.65 -22.92
CA TYR A 28 48.60 76.05 -22.45
C TYR A 28 47.48 75.28 -23.17
N SER A 29 47.54 75.13 -24.50
CA SER A 29 46.54 74.36 -25.25
C SER A 29 46.55 72.87 -24.90
N PHE A 30 47.72 72.26 -24.68
CA PHE A 30 47.82 70.88 -24.21
C PHE A 30 47.27 70.68 -22.78
N VAL A 31 47.51 71.63 -21.88
CA VAL A 31 46.94 71.59 -20.51
C VAL A 31 45.41 71.69 -20.56
N GLN A 32 44.86 72.55 -21.40
CA GLN A 32 43.42 72.68 -21.59
C GLN A 32 42.82 71.41 -22.20
N ALA A 33 43.36 70.89 -23.30
CA ALA A 33 42.91 69.63 -23.90
C ALA A 33 42.98 68.44 -22.92
N ARG A 34 43.96 68.43 -22.01
CA ARG A 34 44.06 67.42 -20.94
C ARG A 34 43.02 67.61 -19.83
N ALA A 35 42.57 68.83 -19.56
CA ALA A 35 41.47 69.11 -18.65
C ALA A 35 40.15 68.65 -19.27
N ASP A 36 39.87 69.09 -20.50
CA ASP A 36 38.66 68.74 -21.27
C ASP A 36 38.50 67.22 -21.40
N TYR A 37 39.58 66.50 -21.78
CA TYR A 37 39.60 65.03 -21.85
C TYR A 37 39.34 64.34 -20.49
N ARG A 38 39.79 64.93 -19.38
CA ARG A 38 39.50 64.40 -18.04
C ARG A 38 38.05 64.60 -17.63
N GLU A 39 37.44 65.71 -18.03
CA GLU A 39 36.02 65.99 -17.80
C GLU A 39 35.14 65.08 -18.64
N GLU A 40 35.51 64.84 -19.91
CA GLU A 40 34.86 63.85 -20.79
C GLU A 40 34.96 62.43 -20.23
N ILE A 41 36.14 61.98 -19.79
CA ILE A 41 36.26 60.67 -19.10
C ILE A 41 35.40 60.64 -17.83
N ALA A 42 35.34 61.72 -17.07
CA ALA A 42 34.55 61.78 -15.85
C ALA A 42 33.04 61.70 -16.12
N SER A 43 32.54 62.30 -17.21
CA SER A 43 31.15 62.18 -17.62
C SER A 43 30.84 60.77 -18.16
N LEU A 44 31.71 60.21 -19.02
CA LEU A 44 31.58 58.84 -19.51
C LEU A 44 31.57 57.80 -18.38
N ARG A 45 32.41 57.96 -17.36
CA ARG A 45 32.41 57.10 -16.16
C ARG A 45 31.11 57.21 -15.37
N LYS A 46 30.54 58.41 -15.20
CA LYS A 46 29.23 58.58 -14.55
C LYS A 46 28.12 57.88 -15.33
N ASN A 47 28.07 58.09 -16.64
CA ASN A 47 27.10 57.44 -17.53
C ASN A 47 27.19 55.91 -17.43
N PHE A 48 28.40 55.35 -17.51
CA PHE A 48 28.62 53.91 -17.38
C PHE A 48 28.18 53.35 -16.01
N ILE A 49 28.44 54.07 -14.91
CA ILE A 49 27.98 53.68 -13.56
C ILE A 49 26.45 53.70 -13.47
N GLU A 50 25.78 54.69 -14.08
CA GLU A 50 24.32 54.76 -14.14
C GLU A 50 23.71 53.65 -14.99
N GLU A 51 24.31 53.33 -16.14
CA GLU A 51 23.88 52.23 -17.01
C GLU A 51 24.03 50.87 -16.31
N GLU A 52 25.16 50.62 -15.65
CA GLU A 52 25.37 49.43 -14.83
C GLU A 52 24.37 49.34 -13.67
N LYS A 53 24.07 50.46 -13.00
CA LYS A 53 23.04 50.51 -11.96
C LYS A 53 21.65 50.17 -12.54
N ARG A 54 21.25 50.80 -13.66
CA ARG A 54 19.97 50.51 -14.35
C ARG A 54 19.90 49.04 -14.80
N ARG A 55 21.01 48.46 -15.25
CA ARG A 55 21.11 47.05 -15.64
C ARG A 55 20.86 46.11 -14.45
N ARG A 56 21.52 46.36 -13.32
CA ARG A 56 21.34 45.58 -12.08
C ARG A 56 19.93 45.71 -11.52
N GLU A 57 19.34 46.91 -11.54
CA GLU A 57 17.95 47.12 -11.13
C GLU A 57 16.94 46.39 -12.02
N LYS A 58 17.15 46.32 -13.34
CA LYS A 58 16.31 45.51 -14.25
C LYS A 58 16.39 44.03 -13.87
N LEU A 59 17.61 43.48 -13.76
CA LEU A 59 17.83 42.09 -13.36
C LEU A 59 17.21 41.75 -12.00
N ALA A 60 17.26 42.68 -11.03
CA ALA A 60 16.61 42.51 -9.73
C ALA A 60 15.08 42.44 -9.84
N ARG A 61 14.45 43.37 -10.58
CA ARG A 61 12.99 43.36 -10.83
C ARG A 61 12.55 42.09 -11.57
N ASP A 62 13.33 41.64 -12.55
CA ASP A 62 13.05 40.42 -13.32
C ASP A 62 13.13 39.17 -12.42
N ALA A 63 14.15 39.09 -11.55
CA ALA A 63 14.29 38.01 -10.57
C ALA A 63 13.15 37.99 -9.53
N GLU A 64 12.72 39.16 -9.05
CA GLU A 64 11.56 39.29 -8.16
C GLU A 64 10.25 38.85 -8.85
N ALA A 65 10.03 39.27 -10.09
CA ALA A 65 8.87 38.87 -10.88
C ALA A 65 8.84 37.35 -11.12
N GLN A 66 10.00 36.74 -11.42
CA GLN A 66 10.14 35.28 -11.51
C GLN A 66 9.85 34.58 -10.17
N ARG A 67 10.39 35.08 -9.05
CA ARG A 67 10.12 34.55 -7.71
C ARG A 67 8.63 34.60 -7.37
N GLN A 68 7.95 35.70 -7.68
CA GLN A 68 6.50 35.83 -7.49
C GLN A 68 5.71 34.86 -8.39
N LYS A 69 6.10 34.70 -9.66
CA LYS A 69 5.48 33.73 -10.58
C LYS A 69 5.60 32.29 -10.06
N ILE A 70 6.79 31.91 -9.59
CA ILE A 70 7.05 30.60 -8.99
C ILE A 70 6.24 30.42 -7.69
N MET A 71 6.15 31.44 -6.83
CA MET A 71 5.36 31.38 -5.60
C MET A 71 3.87 31.18 -5.90
N LYS A 72 3.30 31.93 -6.86
CA LYS A 72 1.90 31.78 -7.29
C LYS A 72 1.64 30.39 -7.87
N ALA A 73 2.54 29.86 -8.72
CA ALA A 73 2.42 28.51 -9.26
C ALA A 73 2.51 27.41 -8.18
N LYS A 74 3.41 27.56 -7.20
CA LYS A 74 3.52 26.66 -6.04
C LYS A 74 2.25 26.69 -5.18
N ALA A 75 1.70 27.88 -4.91
CA ALA A 75 0.45 28.04 -4.18
C ALA A 75 -0.73 27.36 -4.89
N ALA A 76 -0.88 27.57 -6.20
CA ALA A 76 -1.91 26.91 -7.01
C ALA A 76 -1.77 25.37 -7.00
N ARG A 77 -0.55 24.84 -7.13
CA ARG A 77 -0.29 23.39 -7.04
C ARG A 77 -0.67 22.82 -5.67
N LEU A 78 -0.34 23.50 -4.58
CA LEU A 78 -0.69 23.07 -3.23
C LEU A 78 -2.21 23.11 -3.01
N GLU A 79 -2.89 24.10 -3.57
CA GLU A 79 -4.35 24.20 -3.46
C GLU A 79 -5.06 23.08 -4.22
N ILE A 80 -4.63 22.76 -5.45
CA ILE A 80 -5.11 21.59 -6.19
C ILE A 80 -4.88 20.30 -5.37
N LYS A 81 -3.70 20.16 -4.73
CA LYS A 81 -3.42 18.99 -3.87
C LYS A 81 -4.37 18.90 -2.66
N ARG A 82 -4.71 20.02 -2.03
CA ARG A 82 -5.71 20.05 -0.93
C ARG A 82 -7.10 19.66 -1.42
N GLN A 83 -7.51 20.17 -2.58
CA GLN A 83 -8.80 19.84 -3.19
C GLN A 83 -8.88 18.34 -3.52
N GLN A 84 -7.82 17.76 -4.11
CA GLN A 84 -7.71 16.32 -4.33
C GLN A 84 -7.78 15.51 -3.04
N GLN A 85 -7.10 15.94 -1.97
CA GLN A 85 -7.16 15.29 -0.65
C GLN A 85 -8.58 15.36 -0.06
N ALA A 86 -9.28 16.50 -0.21
CA ALA A 86 -10.65 16.67 0.25
C ALA A 86 -11.67 15.84 -0.56
N ILE A 87 -11.43 15.63 -1.85
CA ILE A 87 -12.21 14.70 -2.69
C ILE A 87 -11.99 13.27 -2.23
N ARG A 88 -10.72 12.83 -2.11
CA ARG A 88 -10.37 11.47 -1.67
C ARG A 88 -10.89 11.14 -0.26
N ALA A 89 -10.90 12.11 0.65
CA ALA A 89 -11.49 11.93 1.98
C ALA A 89 -13.01 11.68 1.93
N LYS A 90 -13.73 12.33 1.00
CA LYS A 90 -15.17 12.08 0.77
C LYS A 90 -15.42 10.73 0.10
N GLU A 91 -14.54 10.30 -0.79
CA GLU A 91 -14.58 8.98 -1.43
C GLU A 91 -14.39 7.86 -0.39
N VAL A 92 -13.31 7.93 0.40
CA VAL A 92 -13.05 6.97 1.49
C VAL A 92 -14.19 6.93 2.52
N ALA A 93 -14.81 8.06 2.84
CA ALA A 93 -15.98 8.09 3.72
C ALA A 93 -17.20 7.36 3.13
N ARG A 94 -17.42 7.46 1.80
CA ARG A 94 -18.47 6.71 1.09
C ARG A 94 -18.16 5.22 1.01
N GLU A 95 -16.93 4.85 0.68
CA GLU A 95 -16.48 3.45 0.65
C GLU A 95 -16.65 2.79 2.01
N LYS A 96 -16.27 3.49 3.09
CA LYS A 96 -16.49 3.02 4.45
C LYS A 96 -17.98 2.82 4.76
N ALA A 97 -18.85 3.78 4.43
CA ALA A 97 -20.29 3.62 4.63
C ALA A 97 -20.86 2.39 3.89
N ILE A 98 -20.44 2.18 2.63
CA ILE A 98 -20.82 1.00 1.83
C ILE A 98 -20.28 -0.30 2.45
N HIS A 99 -19.07 -0.27 3.01
CA HIS A 99 -18.50 -1.42 3.71
C HIS A 99 -19.27 -1.73 5.01
N ASP A 100 -19.54 -0.72 5.84
CA ASP A 100 -20.30 -0.87 7.09
C ASP A 100 -21.72 -1.40 6.82
N GLU A 101 -22.37 -0.98 5.72
CA GLU A 101 -23.63 -1.57 5.25
C GLU A 101 -23.51 -3.04 4.83
N LYS A 102 -22.45 -3.42 4.09
CA LYS A 102 -22.20 -4.82 3.70
C LYS A 102 -21.98 -5.70 4.94
N VAL A 103 -21.18 -5.22 5.89
CA VAL A 103 -20.92 -5.89 7.17
C VAL A 103 -22.22 -6.06 7.96
N ARG A 104 -23.06 -5.01 8.04
CA ARG A 104 -24.37 -5.08 8.70
C ARG A 104 -25.31 -6.12 8.04
N LYS A 105 -25.36 -6.16 6.70
CA LYS A 105 -26.14 -7.16 5.94
C LYS A 105 -25.66 -8.58 6.23
N TYR A 106 -24.35 -8.82 6.18
CA TYR A 106 -23.73 -10.10 6.49
C TYR A 106 -24.04 -10.59 7.92
N PHE A 107 -23.97 -9.70 8.92
CA PHE A 107 -24.34 -10.06 10.29
C PHE A 107 -25.84 -10.36 10.44
N ALA A 108 -26.72 -9.61 9.76
CA ALA A 108 -28.16 -9.90 9.77
C ALA A 108 -28.46 -11.28 9.18
N GLU A 109 -27.88 -11.61 8.02
CA GLU A 109 -27.99 -12.93 7.38
C GLU A 109 -27.48 -14.05 8.29
N LYS A 110 -26.29 -13.88 8.89
CA LYS A 110 -25.73 -14.82 9.88
C LYS A 110 -26.64 -15.05 11.09
N VAL A 111 -27.41 -14.04 11.53
CA VAL A 111 -28.37 -14.18 12.64
C VAL A 111 -29.55 -15.03 12.21
N VAL A 112 -30.13 -14.79 11.02
CA VAL A 112 -31.24 -15.61 10.48
C VAL A 112 -30.83 -17.08 10.35
N VAL A 113 -29.69 -17.36 9.71
CA VAL A 113 -29.17 -18.75 9.56
C VAL A 113 -28.93 -19.43 10.92
N ARG A 114 -28.51 -18.68 11.95
CA ARG A 114 -28.38 -19.22 13.31
C ARG A 114 -29.73 -19.53 13.96
N GLN A 115 -30.74 -18.69 13.74
CA GLN A 115 -32.10 -18.91 14.24
C GLN A 115 -32.73 -20.14 13.58
N GLU A 116 -32.66 -20.24 12.25
CA GLU A 116 -33.14 -21.41 11.49
C GLU A 116 -32.48 -22.71 11.95
N ARG A 117 -31.15 -22.72 12.09
CA ARG A 117 -30.40 -23.87 12.58
C ARG A 117 -30.80 -24.25 14.01
N ASN A 118 -31.04 -23.27 14.88
CA ASN A 118 -31.44 -23.54 16.25
C ASN A 118 -32.87 -24.10 16.32
N ALA A 119 -33.82 -23.56 15.55
CA ALA A 119 -35.18 -24.09 15.45
C ALA A 119 -35.22 -25.53 14.89
N GLU A 120 -34.37 -25.85 13.90
CA GLU A 120 -34.17 -27.21 13.41
C GLU A 120 -33.65 -28.15 14.51
N VAL A 121 -32.66 -27.71 15.30
CA VAL A 121 -32.11 -28.48 16.44
C VAL A 121 -33.16 -28.68 17.55
N GLU A 122 -33.95 -27.66 17.87
CA GLU A 122 -35.02 -27.76 18.86
C GLU A 122 -36.10 -28.74 18.41
N ARG A 123 -36.59 -28.65 17.16
CA ARG A 123 -37.56 -29.61 16.60
C ARG A 123 -37.04 -31.06 16.61
N ARG A 124 -35.74 -31.28 16.35
CA ARG A 124 -35.10 -32.61 16.49
C ARG A 124 -35.07 -33.08 17.94
N ARG A 125 -34.71 -32.18 18.87
CA ARG A 125 -34.67 -32.47 20.31
C ARG A 125 -36.06 -32.83 20.84
N GLU A 126 -37.09 -32.09 20.43
CA GLU A 126 -38.49 -32.36 20.79
C GLU A 126 -38.96 -33.72 20.26
N ALA A 127 -38.67 -34.04 18.99
CA ALA A 127 -38.99 -35.35 18.42
C ALA A 127 -38.29 -36.51 19.18
N LEU A 128 -37.01 -36.35 19.54
CA LEU A 128 -36.28 -37.32 20.35
C LEU A 128 -36.86 -37.47 21.76
N VAL A 129 -37.21 -36.36 22.42
CA VAL A 129 -37.82 -36.38 23.76
C VAL A 129 -39.23 -36.98 23.72
N ALA A 130 -40.01 -36.73 22.67
CA ALA A 130 -41.32 -37.36 22.47
C ALA A 130 -41.19 -38.88 22.27
N SER A 131 -40.24 -39.32 21.44
CA SER A 131 -39.92 -40.75 21.26
C SER A 131 -39.47 -41.39 22.58
N LEU A 132 -38.57 -40.73 23.32
CA LEU A 132 -38.10 -41.23 24.62
C LEU A 132 -39.25 -41.33 25.64
N ARG A 133 -40.18 -40.38 25.68
CA ARG A 133 -41.40 -40.46 26.52
C ARG A 133 -42.29 -41.65 26.14
N GLN A 134 -42.48 -41.91 24.85
CA GLN A 134 -43.22 -43.09 24.38
C GLN A 134 -42.52 -44.41 24.72
N GLN A 135 -41.19 -44.42 24.76
CA GLN A 135 -40.41 -45.58 25.21
C GLN A 135 -40.45 -45.75 26.74
N SER A 136 -40.32 -44.67 27.51
CA SER A 136 -40.33 -44.72 28.97
C SER A 136 -41.67 -45.19 29.54
N ALA A 137 -42.78 -44.89 28.87
CA ALA A 137 -44.10 -45.42 29.20
C ALA A 137 -44.21 -46.96 29.05
N LYS A 138 -43.22 -47.62 28.42
CA LYS A 138 -43.13 -49.08 28.28
C LYS A 138 -42.10 -49.72 29.20
N TRP A 139 -41.38 -48.93 30.00
CA TRP A 139 -40.38 -49.44 30.94
C TRP A 139 -41.05 -50.09 32.16
N THR A 140 -40.38 -51.08 32.74
CA THR A 140 -40.78 -51.73 33.99
C THR A 140 -40.52 -50.81 35.18
N THR A 141 -41.60 -50.35 35.83
CA THR A 141 -41.57 -49.70 37.15
C THR A 141 -41.86 -50.72 38.25
N GLU A 142 -41.55 -50.38 39.51
CA GLU A 142 -41.81 -51.25 40.69
C GLU A 142 -43.29 -51.68 40.77
N GLU A 143 -44.21 -50.78 40.44
CA GLU A 143 -45.66 -51.00 40.39
C GLU A 143 -46.07 -52.05 39.34
N ASN A 144 -45.41 -52.07 38.17
CA ASN A 144 -45.71 -52.97 37.05
C ASN A 144 -44.84 -54.24 37.07
N TYR A 145 -43.91 -54.37 38.02
CA TYR A 145 -42.88 -55.41 38.06
C TYR A 145 -43.48 -56.82 38.22
N SER A 146 -44.48 -56.95 39.07
CA SER A 146 -45.18 -58.21 39.34
C SER A 146 -46.02 -58.71 38.17
N GLU A 147 -46.48 -57.84 37.27
CA GLU A 147 -47.24 -58.22 36.08
C GLU A 147 -46.35 -58.62 34.92
N LYS A 148 -45.20 -57.92 34.74
CA LYS A 148 -44.24 -58.21 33.68
C LYS A 148 -43.42 -59.48 33.90
N LEU A 149 -43.40 -60.02 35.12
CA LEU A 149 -42.75 -61.28 35.48
C LEU A 149 -43.69 -62.50 35.50
N LYS A 150 -45.00 -62.34 35.22
CA LYS A 150 -45.92 -63.49 35.09
C LYS A 150 -45.54 -64.35 33.88
N GLU A 151 -45.71 -65.66 33.99
CA GLU A 151 -45.19 -66.63 33.01
C GLU A 151 -45.71 -66.42 31.58
N ASP A 152 -46.89 -65.84 31.38
CA ASP A 152 -47.44 -65.50 30.05
C ASP A 152 -46.56 -64.55 29.21
N VAL A 153 -45.60 -63.84 29.82
CA VAL A 153 -44.59 -63.03 29.11
C VAL A 153 -43.33 -63.84 28.77
N PHE A 154 -43.07 -64.93 29.48
CA PHE A 154 -41.96 -65.87 29.25
C PHE A 154 -42.35 -67.06 28.35
N VAL A 155 -43.63 -67.38 28.22
CA VAL A 155 -44.13 -68.32 27.22
C VAL A 155 -44.03 -67.67 25.84
N TYR A 156 -42.90 -67.92 25.17
CA TYR A 156 -42.58 -67.65 23.77
C TYR A 156 -43.75 -67.13 22.92
N SER A 157 -43.89 -65.81 22.82
CA SER A 157 -44.83 -65.19 21.87
C SER A 157 -44.48 -65.66 20.44
N PRO A 158 -45.46 -66.14 19.65
CA PRO A 158 -45.23 -66.51 18.26
C PRO A 158 -44.58 -65.40 17.41
N GLN A 159 -44.81 -64.12 17.77
CA GLN A 159 -44.21 -62.98 17.07
C GLN A 159 -42.69 -62.88 17.31
N GLN A 160 -42.18 -63.29 18.48
CA GLN A 160 -40.74 -63.35 18.75
C GLN A 160 -40.07 -64.51 17.98
N ILE A 161 -40.79 -65.61 17.76
CA ILE A 161 -40.32 -66.73 16.93
C ILE A 161 -40.25 -66.30 15.46
N SER A 162 -41.30 -65.66 14.93
CA SER A 162 -41.32 -65.15 13.54
C SER A 162 -40.22 -64.12 13.27
N ALA A 163 -39.98 -63.18 14.20
CA ALA A 163 -38.93 -62.17 14.07
C ALA A 163 -37.50 -62.77 14.09
N ARG A 164 -37.33 -63.96 14.69
CA ARG A 164 -36.05 -64.69 14.71
C ARG A 164 -35.89 -65.60 13.49
N GLY A 165 -36.98 -66.07 12.90
CA GLY A 165 -37.01 -66.79 11.62
C GLY A 165 -36.87 -65.89 10.39
N SER A 166 -37.12 -64.58 10.51
CA SER A 166 -36.95 -63.60 9.44
C SER A 166 -35.57 -62.94 9.40
N PHE A 167 -34.57 -63.45 10.14
CA PHE A 167 -33.19 -62.97 10.04
C PHE A 167 -32.52 -63.58 8.80
N ASP A 168 -32.81 -63.01 7.65
CA ASP A 168 -32.04 -63.26 6.42
C ASP A 168 -30.75 -62.42 6.44
N PRO A 169 -29.55 -63.05 6.50
CA PRO A 169 -28.29 -62.32 6.45
C PRO A 169 -28.04 -61.62 5.11
N SER A 170 -28.81 -61.92 4.05
CA SER A 170 -28.81 -61.18 2.78
C SER A 170 -29.59 -59.86 2.86
N SER A 171 -30.56 -59.75 3.78
CA SER A 171 -31.46 -58.59 3.90
C SER A 171 -30.89 -57.45 4.77
N THR A 172 -29.77 -57.66 5.48
CA THR A 172 -29.10 -56.61 6.28
C THR A 172 -28.25 -55.65 5.42
N SER A 173 -28.89 -55.06 4.40
CA SER A 173 -28.28 -54.04 3.56
C SER A 173 -27.99 -52.77 4.37
N GLY A 174 -26.70 -52.42 4.50
CA GLY A 174 -26.29 -51.03 4.76
C GLY A 174 -25.26 -50.74 5.86
N SER A 175 -24.77 -51.71 6.65
CA SER A 175 -23.82 -51.40 7.75
C SER A 175 -22.57 -52.28 7.81
N ALA A 176 -22.69 -53.57 8.13
CA ALA A 176 -21.53 -54.44 8.36
C ALA A 176 -20.69 -54.69 7.09
N VAL A 177 -21.35 -54.98 5.96
CA VAL A 177 -20.68 -55.19 4.66
C VAL A 177 -20.04 -53.89 4.16
N SER A 178 -20.66 -52.73 4.40
CA SER A 178 -20.13 -51.43 3.98
C SER A 178 -18.79 -51.10 4.62
N TRP A 179 -18.57 -51.48 5.89
CA TRP A 179 -17.27 -51.32 6.56
C TRP A 179 -16.20 -52.27 6.02
N LEU A 180 -16.53 -53.54 5.78
CA LEU A 180 -15.59 -54.50 5.18
C LEU A 180 -15.21 -54.12 3.75
N GLU A 181 -16.19 -53.72 2.93
CA GLU A 181 -15.97 -53.27 1.56
C GLU A 181 -15.19 -51.94 1.52
N LYS A 182 -15.40 -51.06 2.51
CA LYS A 182 -14.59 -49.83 2.68
C LYS A 182 -13.15 -50.13 3.11
N LEU A 183 -12.92 -51.11 3.99
CA LEU A 183 -11.58 -51.58 4.33
C LEU A 183 -10.89 -52.26 3.14
N GLN A 184 -11.62 -53.04 2.33
CA GLN A 184 -11.10 -53.67 1.11
C GLN A 184 -10.78 -52.65 0.01
N ARG A 185 -11.54 -51.54 -0.08
CA ARG A 185 -11.21 -50.39 -0.95
C ARG A 185 -10.09 -49.50 -0.41
N MET A 186 -9.91 -49.44 0.92
CA MET A 186 -8.77 -48.75 1.53
C MET A 186 -7.51 -49.61 1.45
N LYS A 187 -6.87 -49.62 0.27
CA LYS A 187 -5.50 -50.13 0.15
C LYS A 187 -4.59 -49.43 1.17
N PRO A 188 -3.74 -50.17 1.92
CA PRO A 188 -2.74 -49.56 2.78
C PRO A 188 -1.75 -48.75 1.92
N ALA A 189 -1.38 -47.56 2.41
CA ALA A 189 -0.43 -46.70 1.72
C ALA A 189 0.93 -47.41 1.58
N GLY A 190 1.31 -47.74 0.35
CA GLY A 190 2.56 -48.43 0.02
C GLY A 190 2.47 -49.64 -0.92
N VAL A 191 1.26 -50.16 -1.23
CA VAL A 191 1.10 -51.30 -2.16
C VAL A 191 0.51 -50.85 -3.50
N HIS A 192 1.40 -50.42 -4.40
CA HIS A 192 1.11 -50.31 -5.84
C HIS A 192 1.34 -51.68 -6.49
N ASP A 193 0.29 -52.26 -7.08
CA ASP A 193 0.45 -53.43 -7.94
C ASP A 193 1.05 -52.97 -9.27
N SER A 194 2.31 -53.35 -9.51
CA SER A 194 3.10 -52.91 -10.66
C SER A 194 2.69 -53.59 -11.97
N SER A 195 1.44 -53.38 -12.40
CA SER A 195 0.87 -54.04 -13.59
C SER A 195 0.05 -53.15 -14.54
N ASP A 196 -0.45 -51.98 -14.14
CA ASP A 196 -1.24 -51.09 -15.02
C ASP A 196 -0.69 -49.65 -15.17
N GLU A 197 0.30 -49.25 -14.36
CA GLU A 197 0.98 -47.95 -14.42
C GLU A 197 2.01 -47.86 -15.59
N ALA A 198 1.64 -48.42 -16.75
CA ALA A 198 2.42 -48.37 -18.00
C ALA A 198 1.62 -47.77 -19.17
N ALA A 199 0.28 -47.70 -19.06
CA ALA A 199 -0.58 -47.19 -20.13
C ALA A 199 -1.00 -45.71 -19.97
N ALA A 200 -1.03 -45.18 -18.74
CA ALA A 200 -1.49 -43.81 -18.47
C ALA A 200 -0.39 -42.74 -18.54
N SER A 201 0.83 -43.06 -18.09
CA SER A 201 1.97 -42.12 -18.01
C SER A 201 2.50 -41.65 -19.39
N ALA A 202 2.09 -42.31 -20.48
CA ALA A 202 2.48 -41.93 -21.84
C ALA A 202 1.56 -40.86 -22.50
N VAL A 203 0.40 -40.54 -21.92
CA VAL A 203 -0.58 -39.61 -22.52
C VAL A 203 -0.52 -38.20 -21.89
N ALA A 204 0.06 -38.06 -20.70
CA ALA A 204 0.15 -36.79 -19.97
C ALA A 204 1.38 -35.91 -20.35
N SER A 205 2.21 -36.34 -21.30
CA SER A 205 3.47 -35.64 -21.69
C SER A 205 3.39 -34.97 -23.07
N ALA A 206 2.19 -34.67 -23.58
CA ALA A 206 1.97 -34.15 -24.93
C ALA A 206 0.98 -32.96 -25.00
N ALA A 207 0.63 -32.35 -23.87
CA ALA A 207 -0.35 -31.26 -23.83
C ALA A 207 -0.18 -30.34 -22.59
N ASP A 208 0.99 -29.71 -22.44
CA ASP A 208 1.14 -28.47 -21.64
C ASP A 208 2.41 -27.68 -22.03
N GLU A 209 2.53 -27.33 -23.32
CA GLU A 209 3.28 -26.12 -23.71
C GLU A 209 2.24 -25.03 -23.97
N GLU A 210 2.10 -24.05 -23.06
CA GLU A 210 1.90 -22.61 -23.37
C GLU A 210 1.89 -21.76 -22.06
N ASP A 211 2.70 -20.70 -22.06
CA ASP A 211 2.49 -19.40 -21.36
C ASP A 211 2.73 -19.22 -19.83
N ALA A 212 2.92 -17.94 -19.47
CA ALA A 212 2.92 -17.31 -18.14
C ALA A 212 4.13 -17.53 -17.22
N THR A 213 5.26 -17.01 -17.70
CA THR A 213 5.97 -15.90 -17.04
C THR A 213 5.27 -15.25 -15.82
N THR A 214 5.84 -15.35 -14.61
CA THR A 214 6.30 -14.20 -13.79
C THR A 214 6.88 -14.66 -12.45
N TYR A 215 8.21 -14.58 -12.34
CA TYR A 215 8.93 -14.75 -11.08
C TYR A 215 8.83 -13.43 -10.29
N VAL A 216 7.92 -13.35 -9.32
CA VAL A 216 7.87 -12.22 -8.37
C VAL A 216 8.95 -12.45 -7.31
N SER A 217 10.00 -11.64 -7.37
CA SER A 217 11.04 -11.60 -6.33
C SER A 217 10.40 -11.23 -4.99
N SER A 218 10.72 -12.02 -3.97
CA SER A 218 10.47 -11.64 -2.58
C SER A 218 11.61 -10.70 -2.17
N ASP A 219 11.33 -9.40 -2.10
CA ASP A 219 12.26 -8.40 -1.55
C ASP A 219 11.78 -7.98 -0.15
N ASP A 220 12.74 -7.92 0.78
CA ASP A 220 12.53 -7.89 2.22
C ASP A 220 11.94 -6.59 2.79
N ASP A 221 11.32 -6.73 3.97
CA ASP A 221 10.93 -5.62 4.85
C ASP A 221 12.16 -4.87 5.40
N ASP A 222 12.40 -3.65 4.91
CA ASP A 222 13.30 -2.69 5.59
C ASP A 222 12.62 -1.31 5.74
N VAL A 223 11.81 -1.19 6.80
CA VAL A 223 11.15 0.07 7.19
C VAL A 223 12.05 0.83 8.17
N GLU A 224 12.97 1.66 7.65
CA GLU A 224 13.74 2.60 8.47
C GLU A 224 12.82 3.62 9.17
N VAL A 225 12.53 3.38 10.45
CA VAL A 225 11.90 4.37 11.33
C VAL A 225 12.92 5.46 11.69
N SER A 226 13.04 6.45 10.82
CA SER A 226 13.72 7.71 11.15
C SER A 226 12.93 8.48 12.20
N THR A 227 13.40 8.46 13.45
CA THR A 227 12.85 9.28 14.54
C THR A 227 13.23 10.75 14.37
N PRO A 228 12.33 11.71 14.66
CA PRO A 228 12.69 13.12 14.68
C PRO A 228 13.50 13.43 15.95
N LYS A 229 14.61 14.15 15.80
CA LYS A 229 15.32 14.73 16.93
C LYS A 229 14.50 15.91 17.49
N GLU A 230 14.25 15.89 18.80
CA GLU A 230 13.91 17.12 19.53
C GLU A 230 15.21 17.89 19.80
N ASP A 231 15.34 19.07 19.21
CA ASP A 231 16.39 20.02 19.60
C ASP A 231 15.94 20.81 20.84
N LYS A 232 16.85 20.91 21.82
CA LYS A 232 16.77 21.78 23.01
C LYS A 232 18.03 22.64 23.08
#